data_AF-A0A7S2LB30-F1
#
_entry.id   AF-A0A7S2LB30-F1
#
_cell.length_a   1.000
_cell.length_b   1.000
_cell.length_c   1.000
_cell.angle_alpha   90.00
_cell.angle_beta   90.00
_cell.angle_gamma   90.00
#
_symmetry.space_group_name_H-M   'P 1'
#
loop_
_entity.id
_entity.type
_entity.pdbx_description
1 polymer ?
#
loop_
_entity_poly.entity_id
_entity_poly.type
_entity_poly.pdbx_seq_one_letter_code
_entity_poly.pdbx_strand_id
1 'polypeptide(L)'
;DRFGGAEAAFAVGVLTATLPGMRLFHDGQLEGLTRRRSLHPQSVPDKGPEVYGLDAIGAVRVRYHRLLREVKHPVYHQGKWRAIPLAPPAPIAAYQWSWPQSDGGGARSEHFVVVNLDQAVDGWVKHEYSAGQDDAWCKAKEKSGGKQWGDMEFKFVEGGGICGDGWCCKRRAAEAWFVPWYPKLEWLPPQPWNCYRYGLHQDNAWCKKQEEGRRNNDVRQYKFSGGDGTCGECWCCERTQGEKEEYGWSVIDVPLGIDGEGGFTEVLEQEKADVYHTS
;
A
#
# COMPACT_ATOMS: atom_id res chain seq x y z
N ASP A 1 -22.15 -1.23 2.23
CA ASP A 1 -20.90 -1.41 2.99
C ASP A 1 -20.86 -0.37 4.09
N ARG A 2 -20.59 -0.71 5.35
CA ARG A 2 -20.70 0.26 6.47
C ARG A 2 -19.60 1.32 6.49
N PHE A 3 -18.51 1.12 5.75
CA PHE A 3 -17.31 1.94 5.80
C PHE A 3 -16.85 2.39 4.41
N GLY A 4 -17.73 2.71 3.45
CA GLY A 4 -17.30 3.32 2.17
C GLY A 4 -16.58 2.41 1.16
N GLY A 5 -16.47 1.10 1.42
CA GLY A 5 -15.86 0.12 0.50
C GLY A 5 -14.47 -0.34 0.93
N ALA A 6 -13.77 -1.09 0.07
CA ALA A 6 -12.50 -1.73 0.41
C ALA A 6 -11.35 -0.74 0.67
N GLU A 7 -11.27 0.34 -0.10
CA GLU A 7 -10.22 1.36 0.05
C GLU A 7 -10.38 2.15 1.34
N ALA A 8 -11.62 2.57 1.64
CA ALA A 8 -11.98 3.21 2.89
C ALA A 8 -11.71 2.31 4.11
N ALA A 9 -12.06 1.03 4.03
CA ALA A 9 -11.73 0.06 5.06
C ALA A 9 -10.22 -0.12 5.25
N PHE A 10 -9.43 -0.06 4.17
CA PHE A 10 -7.97 -0.11 4.24
C PHE A 10 -7.37 1.16 4.85
N ALA A 11 -7.85 2.35 4.48
CA ALA A 11 -7.44 3.63 5.06
C ALA A 11 -7.68 3.64 6.59
N VAL A 12 -8.84 3.18 7.04
CA VAL A 12 -9.13 2.97 8.47
C VAL A 12 -8.20 1.91 9.08
N GLY A 13 -7.88 0.87 8.33
CA GLY A 13 -6.88 -0.14 8.71
C GLY A 13 -5.50 0.46 8.94
N VAL A 14 -5.04 1.37 8.09
CA VAL A 14 -3.77 2.10 8.23
C VAL A 14 -3.79 2.97 9.48
N LEU A 15 -4.85 3.76 9.69
CA LEU A 15 -5.02 4.53 10.93
C LEU A 15 -4.95 3.65 12.17
N THR A 16 -5.72 2.56 12.17
CA THR A 16 -5.75 1.60 13.28
C THR A 16 -4.38 0.97 13.51
N ALA A 17 -3.65 0.67 12.43
CA ALA A 17 -2.35 0.01 12.47
C ALA A 17 -1.22 0.92 12.96
N THR A 18 -1.36 2.23 12.85
CA THR A 18 -0.25 3.18 13.05
C THR A 18 -0.54 4.21 14.14
N LEU A 19 -1.75 4.29 14.70
CA LEU A 19 -2.02 5.06 15.92
C LEU A 19 -1.34 4.42 17.16
N PRO A 20 -1.04 5.23 18.20
CA PRO A 20 -0.50 4.73 19.46
C PRO A 20 -1.54 3.89 20.22
N GLY A 21 -1.06 2.84 20.90
CA GLY A 21 -1.89 1.98 21.75
C GLY A 21 -2.09 0.56 21.18
N MET A 22 -2.99 -0.19 21.81
CA MET A 22 -3.32 -1.56 21.40
C MET A 22 -4.16 -1.54 20.11
N ARG A 23 -3.77 -2.37 19.16
CA ARG A 23 -4.37 -2.43 17.81
C ARG A 23 -5.13 -3.74 17.68
N LEU A 24 -6.43 -3.65 17.43
CA LEU A 24 -7.31 -4.79 17.29
C LEU A 24 -7.89 -4.80 15.88
N PHE A 25 -7.62 -5.88 15.14
CA PHE A 25 -8.27 -6.17 13.87
C PHE A 25 -9.31 -7.25 14.11
N HIS A 26 -10.46 -7.15 13.46
CA HIS A 26 -11.44 -8.23 13.54
C HIS A 26 -11.02 -9.39 12.65
N ASP A 27 -11.41 -10.61 13.03
CA ASP A 27 -11.25 -11.78 12.17
C ASP A 27 -11.98 -11.54 10.83
N GLY A 28 -11.30 -11.82 9.72
CA GLY A 28 -11.79 -11.51 8.37
C GLY A 28 -11.45 -10.11 7.82
N GLN A 29 -10.92 -9.18 8.64
CA GLN A 29 -10.61 -7.83 8.16
C GLN A 29 -9.50 -7.83 7.10
N LEU A 30 -8.47 -8.65 7.32
CA LEU A 30 -7.30 -8.74 6.46
C LEU A 30 -7.63 -9.39 5.11
N GLU A 31 -8.74 -10.14 5.07
CA GLU A 31 -9.29 -10.79 3.89
C GLU A 31 -10.34 -9.92 3.17
N GLY A 32 -10.62 -8.70 3.68
CA GLY A 32 -11.63 -7.81 3.13
C GLY A 32 -13.07 -8.27 3.37
N LEU A 33 -13.32 -9.12 4.39
CA LEU A 33 -14.67 -9.55 4.73
C LEU A 33 -15.45 -8.38 5.33
N THR A 34 -16.49 -7.96 4.62
CA THR A 34 -17.38 -6.86 5.03
C THR A 34 -18.40 -7.26 6.08
N ARG A 35 -18.58 -8.58 6.29
CA ARG A 35 -19.53 -9.13 7.25
C ARG A 35 -18.79 -9.96 8.30
N ARG A 36 -19.09 -9.71 9.57
CA ARG A 36 -18.64 -10.56 10.68
C ARG A 36 -19.15 -11.97 10.44
N ARG A 37 -18.24 -12.94 10.33
CA ARG A 37 -18.61 -14.35 10.38
C ARG A 37 -18.83 -14.72 11.83
N SER A 38 -19.89 -15.46 12.11
CA SER A 38 -20.02 -16.12 13.39
C SER A 38 -18.83 -17.07 13.53
N LEU A 39 -18.07 -16.96 14.63
CA LEU A 39 -16.96 -17.86 14.99
C LEU A 39 -17.40 -19.31 15.27
N HIS A 40 -18.59 -19.70 14.83
CA HIS A 40 -18.94 -21.11 14.83
C HIS A 40 -17.98 -21.81 13.86
N PRO A 41 -17.28 -22.88 14.29
CA PRO A 41 -16.51 -23.74 13.42
C PRO A 41 -17.47 -24.49 12.49
N GLN A 42 -18.10 -23.77 11.57
CA GLN A 42 -18.71 -24.38 10.42
C GLN A 42 -17.58 -24.68 9.47
N SER A 43 -17.48 -25.95 9.08
CA SER A 43 -16.72 -26.39 7.93
C SER A 43 -16.83 -25.32 6.85
N VAL A 44 -15.68 -24.76 6.47
CA VAL A 44 -15.58 -23.81 5.35
C VAL A 44 -16.42 -24.44 4.23
N PRO A 45 -17.52 -23.79 3.80
CA PRO A 45 -18.35 -24.38 2.77
C PRO A 45 -17.44 -24.69 1.60
N ASP A 46 -17.45 -25.93 1.14
CA ASP A 46 -16.64 -26.46 0.03
C ASP A 46 -17.00 -25.80 -1.33
N LYS A 47 -17.74 -24.68 -1.28
CA LYS A 47 -17.95 -23.78 -2.39
C LYS A 47 -16.59 -23.13 -2.65
N GLY A 48 -15.93 -23.68 -3.65
CA GLY A 48 -14.59 -23.32 -4.04
C GLY A 48 -14.37 -21.81 -4.23
N PRO A 49 -13.10 -21.41 -4.35
CA PRO A 49 -12.65 -20.02 -4.45
C PRO A 49 -13.31 -19.13 -5.52
N GLU A 50 -14.14 -19.70 -6.39
CA GLU A 50 -14.78 -19.07 -7.52
C GLU A 50 -15.83 -18.00 -7.15
N VAL A 51 -16.41 -18.07 -5.94
CA VAL A 51 -17.53 -17.18 -5.55
C VAL A 51 -17.07 -15.84 -4.95
N TYR A 52 -15.83 -15.76 -4.49
CA TYR A 52 -15.24 -14.52 -4.01
C TYR A 52 -13.94 -14.32 -4.78
N GLY A 53 -13.99 -13.60 -5.90
CA GLY A 53 -12.85 -13.40 -6.81
C GLY A 53 -11.52 -13.39 -6.05
N LEU A 54 -10.79 -14.51 -6.15
CA LEU A 54 -9.60 -14.79 -5.34
C LEU A 54 -8.57 -13.66 -5.41
N ASP A 55 -8.52 -13.00 -6.56
CA ASP A 55 -7.63 -11.89 -6.85
C ASP A 55 -7.90 -10.69 -5.94
N ALA A 56 -9.17 -10.41 -5.61
CA ALA A 56 -9.55 -9.30 -4.74
C ALA A 56 -9.21 -9.59 -3.27
N ILE A 57 -9.50 -10.79 -2.77
CA ILE A 57 -9.12 -11.21 -1.41
C ILE A 57 -7.59 -11.24 -1.27
N GLY A 58 -6.90 -11.78 -2.29
CA GLY A 58 -5.44 -11.80 -2.36
C GLY A 58 -4.85 -10.40 -2.29
N ALA A 59 -5.39 -9.46 -3.06
CA ALA A 59 -4.92 -8.07 -3.08
C ALA A 59 -5.07 -7.39 -1.72
N VAL A 60 -6.23 -7.49 -1.06
CA VAL A 60 -6.46 -6.90 0.27
C VAL A 60 -5.50 -7.50 1.30
N ARG A 61 -5.34 -8.83 1.28
CA ARG A 61 -4.46 -9.54 2.20
C ARG A 61 -2.99 -9.16 2.02
N VAL A 62 -2.53 -8.99 0.79
CA VAL A 62 -1.17 -8.52 0.48
C VAL A 62 -0.94 -7.12 1.03
N ARG A 63 -1.89 -6.19 0.85
CA ARG A 63 -1.78 -4.83 1.39
C ARG A 63 -1.70 -4.81 2.92
N TYR A 64 -2.58 -5.56 3.59
CA TYR A 64 -2.56 -5.68 5.06
C TYR A 64 -1.28 -6.35 5.58
N HIS A 65 -0.76 -7.38 4.91
CA HIS A 65 0.53 -7.98 5.31
C HIS A 65 1.68 -7.00 5.20
N ARG A 66 1.70 -6.16 4.16
CA ARG A 66 2.70 -5.10 4.00
C ARG A 66 2.59 -4.10 5.14
N LEU A 67 1.39 -3.59 5.42
CA LEU A 67 1.13 -2.68 6.53
C LEU A 67 1.55 -3.29 7.88
N LEU A 68 1.10 -4.52 8.17
CA LEU A 68 1.40 -5.20 9.44
C LEU A 68 2.90 -5.52 9.59
N ARG A 69 3.65 -5.67 8.49
CA ARG A 69 5.11 -5.79 8.54
C ARG A 69 5.76 -4.45 8.86
N GLU A 70 5.30 -3.38 8.22
CA GLU A 70 5.83 -2.03 8.43
C GLU A 70 5.63 -1.57 9.89
N VAL A 71 4.41 -1.74 10.42
CA VAL A 71 4.08 -1.28 11.78
C VAL A 71 4.70 -2.12 12.90
N LYS A 72 5.48 -3.17 12.56
CA LYS A 72 6.38 -3.87 13.50
C LYS A 72 7.67 -3.11 13.76
N HIS A 73 7.98 -2.09 12.97
CA HIS A 73 9.17 -1.27 13.17
C HIS A 73 9.13 -0.63 14.57
N PRO A 74 10.25 -0.60 15.33
CA PRO A 74 10.28 -0.08 16.71
C PRO A 74 9.73 1.35 16.85
N VAL A 75 9.82 2.16 15.79
CA VAL A 75 9.26 3.52 15.76
C VAL A 75 7.78 3.56 16.11
N TYR A 76 6.97 2.56 15.69
CA TYR A 76 5.53 2.53 15.93
C TYR A 76 5.16 1.96 17.30
N HIS A 77 6.12 1.45 18.05
CA HIS A 77 5.92 0.81 19.36
C HIS A 77 6.49 1.63 20.50
N GLN A 78 7.63 2.25 20.25
CA GLN A 78 8.41 2.93 21.27
C GLN A 78 8.66 4.40 20.89
N GLY A 79 8.44 4.78 19.62
CA GLY A 79 8.57 6.14 19.13
C GLY A 79 7.66 7.16 19.83
N LYS A 80 8.09 8.42 19.74
CA LYS A 80 7.26 9.58 20.05
C LYS A 80 6.33 9.83 18.88
N TRP A 81 5.04 9.80 19.15
CA TRP A 81 3.99 10.14 18.21
C TRP A 81 3.60 11.61 18.32
N ARG A 82 3.35 12.27 17.18
CA ARG A 82 2.85 13.65 17.11
C ARG A 82 1.84 13.78 15.96
N ALA A 83 0.65 14.29 16.26
CA ALA A 83 -0.29 14.72 15.23
C ALA A 83 0.27 15.94 14.48
N ILE A 84 0.17 15.94 13.16
CA ILE A 84 0.51 17.10 12.33
C ILE A 84 -0.79 17.87 12.10
N PRO A 85 -0.90 19.12 12.58
CA PRO A 85 -2.09 19.93 12.35
C PRO A 85 -2.21 20.25 10.86
N LEU A 86 -3.38 19.98 10.28
CA LEU A 86 -3.70 20.32 8.90
C LEU A 86 -4.74 21.44 8.89
N ALA A 87 -4.68 22.32 7.89
CA ALA A 87 -5.66 23.39 7.72
C ALA A 87 -7.05 22.79 7.44
N PRO A 88 -8.10 23.12 8.22
CA PRO A 88 -9.45 22.71 7.91
C PRO A 88 -9.95 23.32 6.58
N PRO A 89 -10.85 22.65 5.85
CA PRO A 89 -11.35 21.31 6.07
C PRO A 89 -10.48 20.27 5.34
N ALA A 90 -9.50 19.67 6.04
CA ALA A 90 -8.72 18.58 5.47
C ALA A 90 -9.37 17.25 5.87
N PRO A 91 -9.97 16.50 4.93
CA PRO A 91 -10.37 15.11 5.13
C PRO A 91 -9.12 14.20 5.14
N ILE A 92 -8.03 14.65 5.75
CA ILE A 92 -6.74 13.98 5.77
C ILE A 92 -6.34 13.90 7.23
N ALA A 93 -5.82 12.75 7.64
CA ALA A 93 -5.14 12.60 8.93
C ALA A 93 -3.65 12.46 8.66
N ALA A 94 -2.83 13.33 9.25
CA ALA A 94 -1.39 13.26 9.17
C ALA A 94 -0.77 13.20 10.57
N TYR A 95 0.22 12.32 10.75
CA TYR A 95 1.01 12.24 11.97
C TYR A 95 2.41 11.69 11.70
N GLN A 96 3.29 12.01 12.64
CA GLN A 96 4.69 11.65 12.61
C GLN A 96 5.00 10.72 13.78
N TRP A 97 5.78 9.68 13.50
CA TRP A 97 6.49 8.87 14.48
C TRP A 97 7.97 9.19 14.41
N SER A 98 8.59 9.42 15.57
CA SER A 98 10.03 9.64 15.68
C SER A 98 10.61 8.72 16.75
N TRP A 99 11.70 8.03 16.44
CA TRP A 99 12.37 7.15 17.40
C TRP A 99 13.77 7.68 17.67
N PRO A 100 14.07 8.11 18.91
CA PRO A 100 15.41 8.54 19.24
C PRO A 100 16.35 7.37 19.09
N GLN A 101 17.52 7.66 18.56
CA GLN A 101 18.55 6.66 18.42
C GLN A 101 19.13 6.31 19.79
N SER A 102 19.45 5.03 20.02
CA SER A 102 20.23 4.62 21.18
C SER A 102 21.69 5.05 21.02
N ASP A 103 22.05 6.17 21.65
CA ASP A 103 23.35 6.60 22.20
C ASP A 103 24.65 6.42 21.36
N GLY A 104 24.57 6.17 20.05
CA GLY A 104 25.70 5.65 19.25
C GLY A 104 26.00 6.31 17.89
N GLY A 105 25.42 7.46 17.55
CA GLY A 105 25.85 8.26 16.38
C GLY A 105 25.37 7.78 15.00
N GLY A 106 24.18 7.22 14.93
CA GLY A 106 23.47 6.81 13.71
C GLY A 106 22.20 7.62 13.48
N ALA A 107 21.63 7.50 12.27
CA ALA A 107 20.50 8.33 11.88
C ALA A 107 19.24 8.07 12.73
N ARG A 108 18.52 9.15 13.05
CA ARG A 108 17.18 9.12 13.65
C ARG A 108 16.18 8.51 12.65
N SER A 109 15.32 7.60 13.10
CA SER A 109 14.24 7.09 12.26
C SER A 109 12.99 7.95 12.43
N GLU A 110 12.46 8.42 11.31
CA GLU A 110 11.23 9.20 11.25
C GLU A 110 10.28 8.59 10.21
N HIS A 111 9.02 8.40 10.60
CA HIS A 111 7.99 7.86 9.74
C HIS A 111 6.83 8.84 9.71
N PHE A 112 6.36 9.16 8.51
CA PHE A 112 5.18 9.99 8.29
C PHE A 112 4.05 9.11 7.80
N VAL A 113 2.90 9.25 8.46
CA VAL A 113 1.68 8.57 8.05
C VAL A 113 0.70 9.64 7.62
N VAL A 114 0.28 9.58 6.36
CA VAL A 114 -0.76 10.44 5.80
C VAL A 114 -1.86 9.55 5.27
N VAL A 115 -3.07 9.76 5.78
CA VAL A 115 -4.25 9.01 5.36
C VAL A 115 -5.26 9.99 4.82
N ASN A 116 -5.50 9.92 3.50
CA ASN A 116 -6.61 10.63 2.87
C ASN A 116 -7.92 9.88 3.18
N LEU A 117 -8.79 10.52 3.96
CA LEU A 117 -10.11 10.03 4.29
C LEU A 117 -11.18 10.52 3.31
N ASP A 118 -10.93 11.47 2.42
CA ASP A 118 -11.95 11.98 1.47
C ASP A 118 -12.28 11.00 0.36
N GLN A 119 -11.23 10.36 -0.16
CA GLN A 119 -11.36 9.32 -1.17
C GLN A 119 -12.03 8.05 -0.63
N ALA A 120 -12.13 7.95 0.70
CA ALA A 120 -12.91 6.91 1.36
C ALA A 120 -14.42 7.23 1.40
N VAL A 121 -14.85 8.44 1.01
CA VAL A 121 -16.22 8.95 1.26
C VAL A 121 -17.02 9.38 0.03
N ASP A 122 -16.49 9.34 -1.19
CA ASP A 122 -17.36 9.36 -2.38
C ASP A 122 -18.01 7.98 -2.56
N GLY A 123 -18.78 7.60 -1.53
CA GLY A 123 -19.77 6.56 -1.65
C GLY A 123 -20.65 6.85 -2.86
N TRP A 124 -21.19 5.78 -3.43
CA TRP A 124 -22.14 5.92 -4.52
C TRP A 124 -23.31 6.80 -4.06
N VAL A 125 -23.52 7.93 -4.74
CA VAL A 125 -24.67 8.82 -4.54
C VAL A 125 -25.68 8.60 -5.66
N LYS A 126 -26.96 8.83 -5.35
CA LYS A 126 -28.03 8.71 -6.34
C LYS A 126 -27.79 9.74 -7.43
N HIS A 127 -27.78 9.30 -8.68
CA HIS A 127 -27.74 10.20 -9.83
C HIS A 127 -29.14 10.77 -10.06
N GLU A 128 -29.21 12.10 -10.13
CA GLU A 128 -30.42 12.80 -10.52
C GLU A 128 -30.46 12.93 -12.05
N TYR A 129 -31.43 12.27 -12.68
CA TYR A 129 -31.60 12.33 -14.11
C TYR A 129 -31.94 13.75 -14.56
N SER A 130 -31.13 14.26 -15.49
CA SER A 130 -31.46 15.48 -16.25
C SER A 130 -32.38 15.16 -17.43
N ALA A 131 -32.93 16.18 -18.08
CA ALA A 131 -33.76 15.99 -19.28
C ALA A 131 -33.06 15.12 -20.33
N GLY A 132 -33.75 14.06 -20.78
CA GLY A 132 -33.22 13.09 -21.74
C GLY A 132 -32.32 12.00 -21.14
N GLN A 133 -32.16 11.95 -19.82
CA GLN A 133 -31.49 10.85 -19.12
C GLN A 133 -32.52 9.94 -18.48
N ASP A 134 -32.28 8.63 -18.57
CA ASP A 134 -33.11 7.57 -18.02
C ASP A 134 -32.25 6.35 -17.65
N ASP A 135 -32.90 5.24 -17.29
CA ASP A 135 -32.21 3.99 -16.94
C ASP A 135 -31.40 3.42 -18.10
N ALA A 136 -31.84 3.61 -19.36
CA ALA A 136 -31.10 3.19 -20.53
C ALA A 136 -29.82 4.03 -20.69
N TRP A 137 -29.89 5.34 -20.43
CA TRP A 137 -28.73 6.21 -20.36
C TRP A 137 -27.74 5.73 -19.28
N CYS A 138 -28.22 5.42 -18.07
CA CYS A 138 -27.33 4.96 -16.99
C CYS A 138 -26.64 3.64 -17.32
N LYS A 139 -27.38 2.65 -17.86
CA LYS A 139 -26.83 1.38 -18.35
C LYS A 139 -25.80 1.60 -19.47
N ALA A 140 -26.04 2.56 -20.36
CA ALA A 140 -25.08 2.91 -21.42
C ALA A 140 -23.81 3.56 -20.84
N LYS A 141 -23.92 4.40 -19.81
CA LYS A 141 -22.77 4.98 -19.11
C LYS A 141 -21.92 3.94 -18.39
N GLU A 142 -22.54 3.03 -17.65
CA GLU A 142 -21.82 1.93 -16.99
C GLU A 142 -21.05 1.07 -18.02
N LYS A 143 -21.71 0.67 -19.12
CA LYS A 143 -21.10 -0.14 -20.20
C LYS A 143 -19.95 0.55 -20.93
N SER A 144 -19.91 1.87 -20.94
CA SER A 144 -18.78 2.62 -21.50
C SER A 144 -17.49 2.51 -20.65
N GLY A 145 -17.50 1.66 -19.62
CA GLY A 145 -16.35 1.38 -18.77
C GLY A 145 -15.98 2.56 -17.88
N GLY A 146 -16.94 3.45 -17.61
CA GLY A 146 -16.66 4.73 -17.00
C GLY A 146 -15.64 5.54 -17.78
N LYS A 147 -15.52 5.39 -19.13
CA LYS A 147 -14.72 6.29 -19.97
C LYS A 147 -15.27 7.70 -19.78
N GLN A 148 -14.60 8.37 -18.85
CA GLN A 148 -14.80 9.68 -18.26
C GLN A 148 -15.78 10.55 -19.03
N TRP A 149 -16.99 10.66 -18.51
CA TRP A 149 -17.75 11.90 -18.68
C TRP A 149 -17.27 12.86 -17.59
N GLY A 150 -16.07 13.38 -17.81
CA GLY A 150 -15.27 14.03 -16.76
C GLY A 150 -14.88 13.05 -15.67
N ASP A 151 -14.83 13.56 -14.46
CA ASP A 151 -14.36 12.97 -13.21
C ASP A 151 -15.39 12.05 -12.54
N MET A 152 -16.42 11.55 -13.24
CA MET A 152 -17.50 10.73 -12.67
C MET A 152 -17.60 9.32 -13.27
N GLU A 153 -17.86 8.33 -12.41
CA GLU A 153 -18.27 6.99 -12.82
C GLU A 153 -19.72 6.69 -12.45
N PHE A 154 -20.37 5.85 -13.25
CA PHE A 154 -21.79 5.51 -13.12
C PHE A 154 -21.98 4.01 -13.01
N LYS A 155 -22.95 3.58 -12.20
CA LYS A 155 -23.31 2.18 -12.02
C LYS A 155 -24.82 2.04 -11.89
N PHE A 156 -25.37 1.13 -12.68
CA PHE A 156 -26.79 0.84 -12.65
C PHE A 156 -27.07 -0.41 -11.79
N VAL A 157 -27.97 -0.30 -10.82
CA VAL A 157 -28.33 -1.39 -9.90
C VAL A 157 -29.85 -1.50 -9.82
N GLU A 158 -30.41 -2.55 -10.43
CA GLU A 158 -31.86 -2.80 -10.38
C GLU A 158 -32.32 -3.04 -8.94
N GLY A 159 -33.34 -2.29 -8.51
CA GLY A 159 -33.89 -2.39 -7.15
C GLY A 159 -33.16 -1.56 -6.09
N GLY A 160 -32.23 -0.68 -6.49
CA GLY A 160 -31.44 0.11 -5.55
C GLY A 160 -30.31 -0.70 -4.89
N GLY A 161 -29.52 -0.05 -4.03
CA GLY A 161 -28.48 -0.75 -3.29
C GLY A 161 -27.34 0.16 -2.85
N ILE A 162 -26.38 0.38 -3.75
CA ILE A 162 -25.11 1.04 -3.39
C ILE A 162 -25.25 2.54 -3.11
N CYS A 163 -26.30 3.19 -3.62
CA CYS A 163 -26.60 4.61 -3.43
C CYS A 163 -28.02 4.87 -2.86
N GLY A 164 -28.56 3.95 -2.06
CA GLY A 164 -29.92 4.05 -1.53
C GLY A 164 -30.96 3.42 -2.46
N ASP A 165 -32.10 4.09 -2.63
CA ASP A 165 -33.26 3.60 -3.41
C ASP A 165 -33.15 3.88 -4.93
N GLY A 166 -32.13 4.63 -5.35
CA GLY A 166 -31.90 4.97 -6.75
C GLY A 166 -31.31 3.82 -7.56
N TRP A 167 -31.76 3.70 -8.81
CA TRP A 167 -31.24 2.68 -9.74
C TRP A 167 -29.97 3.12 -10.46
N CYS A 168 -29.77 4.42 -10.65
CA CYS A 168 -28.54 4.97 -11.18
C CYS A 168 -27.73 5.62 -10.07
N CYS A 169 -26.52 5.11 -9.88
CA CYS A 169 -25.59 5.62 -8.91
C CYS A 169 -24.43 6.29 -9.64
N LYS A 170 -23.92 7.38 -9.07
CA LYS A 170 -22.70 8.04 -9.52
C LYS A 170 -21.76 8.27 -8.34
N ARG A 171 -20.49 8.42 -8.63
CA ARG A 171 -19.47 8.95 -7.71
C ARG A 171 -18.34 9.54 -8.54
N ARG A 172 -17.41 10.26 -7.92
CA ARG A 172 -16.19 10.60 -8.63
C ARG A 172 -15.49 9.32 -9.03
N ALA A 173 -15.14 9.21 -10.30
CA ALA A 173 -14.25 8.17 -10.76
C ALA A 173 -13.00 8.32 -9.92
N ALA A 174 -12.63 7.28 -9.16
CA ALA A 174 -11.29 7.22 -8.62
C ALA A 174 -10.39 7.39 -9.84
N GLU A 175 -9.72 8.53 -9.95
CA GLU A 175 -8.85 8.78 -11.07
C GLU A 175 -7.92 7.58 -11.11
N ALA A 176 -8.03 6.82 -12.21
CA ALA A 176 -7.15 5.71 -12.46
C ALA A 176 -5.79 6.31 -12.81
N TRP A 177 -5.15 6.96 -11.83
CA TRP A 177 -3.73 7.13 -11.79
C TRP A 177 -3.18 5.71 -11.72
N PHE A 178 -3.02 5.12 -12.90
CA PHE A 178 -1.69 4.72 -13.32
C PHE A 178 -0.75 5.78 -12.75
N VAL A 179 -0.17 5.55 -11.57
CA VAL A 179 0.87 6.42 -11.04
C VAL A 179 2.02 6.20 -12.00
N PRO A 180 2.20 7.04 -13.03
CA PRO A 180 3.27 6.81 -13.99
C PRO A 180 4.49 7.31 -13.22
N TRP A 181 5.35 6.41 -12.76
CA TRP A 181 6.55 6.75 -11.98
C TRP A 181 6.38 6.99 -10.46
N TYR A 182 5.76 6.06 -9.75
CA TYR A 182 6.51 5.52 -8.61
C TYR A 182 7.15 4.23 -9.11
N PRO A 183 8.48 4.07 -9.10
CA PRO A 183 9.04 2.74 -9.25
C PRO A 183 8.33 1.92 -8.20
N LYS A 184 7.77 0.81 -8.64
CA LYS A 184 7.19 -0.23 -7.83
C LYS A 184 8.23 -0.57 -6.74
N LEU A 185 8.23 0.17 -5.64
CA LEU A 185 8.89 -0.16 -4.37
C LEU A 185 8.03 -1.26 -3.75
N GLU A 186 7.79 -2.31 -4.53
CA GLU A 186 7.77 -3.64 -4.01
C GLU A 186 9.15 -3.79 -3.40
N TRP A 187 9.20 -3.83 -2.07
CA TRP A 187 10.17 -4.67 -1.39
C TRP A 187 9.99 -6.08 -1.94
N LEU A 188 10.60 -6.32 -3.10
CA LEU A 188 10.71 -7.66 -3.64
C LEU A 188 11.52 -8.39 -2.58
N PRO A 189 10.99 -9.49 -2.00
CA PRO A 189 11.83 -10.35 -1.19
C PRO A 189 13.09 -10.64 -1.99
N PRO A 190 14.27 -10.77 -1.34
CA PRO A 190 15.49 -11.09 -2.05
C PRO A 190 15.20 -12.23 -3.00
N GLN A 191 15.54 -12.04 -4.28
CA GLN A 191 15.26 -13.08 -5.27
C GLN A 191 15.92 -14.39 -4.81
N PRO A 192 15.36 -15.56 -5.16
CA PRO A 192 16.02 -16.83 -4.88
C PRO A 192 17.45 -16.78 -5.43
N TRP A 193 18.34 -17.49 -4.76
CA TRP A 193 19.71 -17.60 -5.23
C TRP A 193 19.75 -18.28 -6.60
N ASN A 194 20.46 -17.68 -7.55
CA ASN A 194 20.66 -18.20 -8.88
C ASN A 194 22.15 -18.48 -9.11
N CYS A 195 22.45 -19.43 -9.99
CA CYS A 195 23.84 -19.67 -10.40
C CYS A 195 24.44 -18.43 -11.06
N TYR A 196 25.53 -17.94 -10.50
CA TYR A 196 26.32 -16.90 -11.14
C TYR A 196 27.18 -17.49 -12.25
N ARG A 197 27.12 -16.88 -13.45
CA ARG A 197 27.99 -17.25 -14.56
C ARG A 197 29.25 -16.38 -14.52
N TYR A 198 30.39 -17.01 -14.28
CA TYR A 198 31.68 -16.33 -14.33
C TYR A 198 31.93 -15.67 -15.69
N GLY A 199 32.33 -14.41 -15.66
CA GLY A 199 32.91 -13.70 -16.80
C GLY A 199 34.38 -14.05 -17.01
N LEU A 200 34.98 -13.42 -18.02
CA LEU A 200 36.43 -13.53 -18.27
C LEU A 200 37.21 -13.13 -17.02
N HIS A 201 38.16 -13.97 -16.62
CA HIS A 201 39.00 -13.82 -15.42
C HIS A 201 38.27 -13.86 -14.07
N GLN A 202 37.02 -14.31 -14.05
CA GLN A 202 36.32 -14.58 -12.80
C GLN A 202 36.37 -16.07 -12.51
N ASP A 203 36.63 -16.41 -11.25
CA ASP A 203 36.72 -17.78 -10.77
C ASP A 203 36.21 -17.88 -9.33
N ASN A 204 36.45 -19.04 -8.70
CA ASN A 204 36.03 -19.27 -7.32
C ASN A 204 36.71 -18.35 -6.31
N ALA A 205 37.94 -17.88 -6.58
CA ALA A 205 38.61 -16.90 -5.73
C ALA A 205 37.94 -15.53 -5.87
N TRP A 206 37.52 -15.14 -7.07
CA TRP A 206 36.70 -13.95 -7.29
C TRP A 206 35.38 -14.02 -6.51
N CYS A 207 34.67 -15.16 -6.55
CA CYS A 207 33.38 -15.29 -5.85
C CYS A 207 33.52 -15.14 -4.33
N LYS A 208 34.51 -15.81 -3.73
CA LYS A 208 34.82 -15.68 -2.30
C LYS A 208 35.14 -14.23 -1.92
N LYS A 209 35.90 -13.53 -2.77
CA LYS A 209 36.21 -12.12 -2.57
C LYS A 209 34.97 -11.21 -2.63
N GLN A 210 33.99 -11.51 -3.49
CA GLN A 210 32.72 -10.76 -3.53
C GLN A 210 31.82 -11.06 -2.32
N GLU A 211 31.85 -12.27 -1.79
CA GLU A 211 31.12 -12.62 -0.56
C GLU A 211 31.68 -11.89 0.67
N GLU A 212 33.01 -11.81 0.78
CA GLU A 212 33.72 -11.10 1.85
C GLU A 212 33.63 -9.58 1.70
N GLY A 213 33.60 -9.09 0.47
CA GLY A 213 33.43 -7.69 0.12
C GLY A 213 32.00 -7.22 0.37
N ARG A 214 31.65 -6.93 1.64
CA ARG A 214 30.37 -6.33 2.07
C ARG A 214 29.99 -4.97 1.44
N ARG A 215 30.66 -4.55 0.37
CA ARG A 215 30.23 -3.48 -0.55
C ARG A 215 30.01 -4.06 -1.95
N ASN A 216 29.21 -5.12 -2.05
CA ASN A 216 28.63 -5.44 -3.35
C ASN A 216 27.66 -4.29 -3.66
N ASN A 217 27.93 -3.58 -4.76
CA ASN A 217 27.09 -2.51 -5.30
C ASN A 217 25.61 -2.84 -5.02
N ASP A 218 24.88 -1.93 -4.36
CA ASP A 218 23.75 -2.17 -3.43
C ASP A 218 22.59 -3.07 -3.89
N VAL A 219 22.64 -3.55 -5.12
CA VAL A 219 21.62 -4.36 -5.76
C VAL A 219 21.98 -5.85 -5.81
N ARG A 220 23.25 -6.30 -5.72
CA ARG A 220 23.60 -7.73 -5.86
C ARG A 220 24.32 -8.30 -4.64
N GLN A 221 24.01 -9.55 -4.28
CA GLN A 221 24.73 -10.32 -3.29
C GLN A 221 25.33 -11.57 -3.93
N TYR A 222 26.55 -11.90 -3.53
CA TYR A 222 27.23 -13.12 -3.94
C TYR A 222 27.47 -14.04 -2.73
N LYS A 223 27.39 -15.35 -2.95
CA LYS A 223 27.69 -16.38 -1.94
C LYS A 223 28.45 -17.52 -2.61
N PHE A 224 29.60 -17.91 -2.06
CA PHE A 224 30.30 -19.11 -2.49
C PHE A 224 29.69 -20.35 -1.82
N SER A 225 28.86 -21.09 -2.54
CA SER A 225 28.16 -22.28 -2.03
C SER A 225 29.04 -23.53 -1.95
N GLY A 226 30.11 -23.59 -2.74
CA GLY A 226 30.90 -24.81 -2.91
C GLY A 226 30.09 -26.02 -3.42
N GLY A 227 28.94 -25.79 -4.05
CA GLY A 227 28.05 -26.85 -4.53
C GLY A 227 27.10 -27.43 -3.47
N ASP A 228 26.84 -26.72 -2.38
CA ASP A 228 25.89 -27.13 -1.32
C ASP A 228 24.41 -27.19 -1.75
N GLY A 229 24.11 -26.90 -3.02
CA GLY A 229 22.75 -26.87 -3.55
C GLY A 229 22.01 -25.53 -3.36
N THR A 230 22.60 -24.52 -2.72
CA THR A 230 21.95 -23.21 -2.44
C THR A 230 21.30 -22.58 -3.68
N CYS A 231 21.93 -22.72 -4.85
CA CYS A 231 21.43 -22.21 -6.12
C CYS A 231 21.53 -23.24 -7.25
N GLY A 232 21.55 -24.54 -6.92
CA GLY A 232 21.83 -25.64 -7.85
C GLY A 232 23.27 -26.17 -7.74
N GLU A 233 23.80 -26.72 -8.83
CA GLU A 233 25.10 -27.42 -8.86
C GLU A 233 26.33 -26.50 -9.00
N CYS A 234 26.12 -25.19 -9.12
CA CYS A 234 27.19 -24.22 -9.25
C CYS A 234 27.80 -23.84 -7.90
N TRP A 235 29.03 -23.35 -7.93
CA TRP A 235 29.81 -23.01 -6.73
C TRP A 235 29.68 -21.53 -6.31
N CYS A 236 29.17 -20.67 -7.20
CA CYS A 236 28.92 -19.26 -6.91
C CYS A 236 27.45 -18.94 -7.17
N CYS A 237 26.79 -18.41 -6.15
CA CYS A 237 25.41 -17.97 -6.21
C CYS A 237 25.36 -16.44 -6.26
N GLU A 238 24.44 -15.89 -7.03
CA GLU A 238 24.04 -14.49 -6.95
C GLU A 238 22.55 -14.35 -6.65
N ARG A 239 22.18 -13.25 -6.02
CA ARG A 239 20.79 -12.78 -5.97
C ARG A 239 20.77 -11.27 -5.98
N THR A 240 19.66 -10.69 -6.40
CA THR A 240 19.44 -9.27 -6.15
C THR A 240 19.01 -9.08 -4.70
N GLN A 241 19.69 -8.18 -4.00
CA GLN A 241 19.23 -7.69 -2.72
C GLN A 241 17.94 -6.92 -3.00
N GLY A 242 16.85 -7.22 -2.27
CA GLY A 242 15.74 -6.27 -2.24
C GLY A 242 16.31 -4.94 -1.77
N GLU A 243 16.01 -3.85 -2.48
CA GLU A 243 16.56 -2.52 -2.21
C GLU A 243 16.48 -2.24 -0.70
N LYS A 244 17.64 -2.22 -0.02
CA LYS A 244 17.70 -1.69 1.33
C LYS A 244 17.74 -0.19 1.15
N GLU A 245 16.66 0.50 1.49
CA GLU A 245 16.68 1.94 1.70
C GLU A 245 17.71 2.24 2.80
N GLU A 246 18.91 2.60 2.39
CA GLU A 246 19.82 3.38 3.21
C GLU A 246 19.16 4.76 3.33
N TYR A 247 18.72 5.12 4.54
CA TYR A 247 17.89 6.29 4.88
C TYR A 247 16.40 6.18 4.48
N GLY A 248 15.71 5.16 5.03
CA GLY A 248 14.28 4.95 4.81
C GLY A 248 13.40 5.98 5.51
N TRP A 249 12.94 6.99 4.76
CA TRP A 249 11.69 7.66 5.05
C TRP A 249 10.57 6.76 4.56
N SER A 250 9.93 6.02 5.46
CA SER A 250 8.72 5.28 5.09
C SER A 250 7.55 6.25 5.11
N VAL A 251 7.25 6.85 3.96
CA VAL A 251 5.93 7.45 3.75
C VAL A 251 4.99 6.26 3.52
N ILE A 252 4.14 5.97 4.51
CA ILE A 252 2.95 5.15 4.23
C ILE A 252 1.99 6.10 3.52
N ASP A 253 2.26 6.32 2.24
CA ASP A 253 1.29 6.95 1.37
C ASP A 253 0.28 5.88 1.03
N VAL A 254 -0.98 6.15 1.35
CA VAL A 254 -2.10 5.38 0.83
C VAL A 254 -2.59 6.21 -0.35
N PRO A 255 -2.02 6.02 -1.57
CA PRO A 255 -2.43 6.79 -2.73
C PRO A 255 -3.89 6.47 -3.02
N LEU A 256 -4.74 7.41 -2.65
CA LEU A 256 -6.09 7.54 -3.13
C LEU A 256 -6.08 8.93 -3.78
N GLY A 257 -6.05 8.94 -5.12
CA GLY A 257 -5.59 10.03 -5.99
C GLY A 257 -5.95 11.45 -5.54
N ILE A 258 -5.02 12.38 -5.75
CA ILE A 258 -5.28 13.81 -5.55
C ILE A 258 -5.14 14.49 -6.90
N ASP A 259 -6.24 15.02 -7.40
CA ASP A 259 -6.30 16.04 -8.42
C ASP A 259 -6.22 17.41 -7.74
N GLY A 260 -5.12 18.14 -7.99
CA GLY A 260 -4.96 19.52 -7.54
C GLY A 260 -3.51 19.99 -7.57
N GLU A 261 -3.18 20.80 -8.57
CA GLU A 261 -1.92 21.56 -8.65
C GLU A 261 -1.79 22.47 -7.41
N GLY A 262 -0.82 22.17 -6.53
CA GLY A 262 -0.38 23.04 -5.43
C GLY A 262 -0.81 22.59 -4.02
N GLY A 263 0.17 22.16 -3.21
CA GLY A 263 0.03 22.22 -1.74
C GLY A 263 0.71 21.10 -0.95
N PHE A 264 0.64 19.84 -1.36
CA PHE A 264 1.02 18.74 -0.46
C PHE A 264 2.54 18.43 -0.45
N THR A 265 3.17 18.35 -1.62
CA THR A 265 4.63 18.24 -1.73
C THR A 265 5.32 19.45 -1.10
N GLU A 266 4.75 20.65 -1.26
CA GLU A 266 5.29 21.89 -0.72
C GLU A 266 5.22 21.94 0.82
N VAL A 267 4.13 21.48 1.45
CA VAL A 267 4.05 21.39 2.94
C VAL A 267 5.04 20.36 3.50
N LEU A 268 5.20 19.20 2.83
CA LEU A 268 6.20 18.21 3.22
C LEU A 268 7.63 18.73 2.99
N GLU A 269 7.88 19.52 1.95
CA GLU A 269 9.18 20.14 1.67
C GLU A 269 9.49 21.31 2.61
N GLN A 270 8.49 22.09 3.01
CA GLN A 270 8.61 23.18 3.97
C GLN A 270 8.92 22.64 5.38
N GLU A 271 8.19 21.62 5.85
CA GLU A 271 8.49 20.96 7.13
C GLU A 271 9.84 20.23 7.11
N LYS A 272 10.25 19.66 5.97
CA LYS A 272 11.61 19.13 5.78
C LYS A 272 12.65 20.24 6.02
N ALA A 273 12.47 21.41 5.41
CA ALA A 273 13.41 22.53 5.54
C ALA A 273 13.54 23.02 6.99
N ASP A 274 12.44 23.09 7.74
CA ASP A 274 12.46 23.57 9.13
C ASP A 274 13.13 22.59 10.11
N VAL A 275 13.04 21.28 9.85
CA VAL A 275 13.75 20.24 10.62
C VAL A 275 15.27 20.30 10.38
N TYR A 276 15.71 20.56 9.15
CA TYR A 276 17.13 20.68 8.81
C TYR A 276 17.78 21.98 9.30
N HIS A 277 17.01 23.05 9.55
CA HIS A 277 17.54 24.33 10.04
C HIS A 277 17.60 24.46 11.57
N THR A 278 17.00 23.53 12.32
CA THR A 278 16.95 23.55 13.79
C THR A 278 17.82 22.47 14.47
N SER A 279 18.66 21.77 13.70
CA SER A 279 19.60 20.75 14.20
C SER A 279 21.07 21.16 14.08
#